data_AF-A0A316TVB1-F1
#
_entry.id   AF-A0A316TVB1-F1
#
_cell.length_a   1.000
_cell.length_b   1.000
_cell.length_c   1.000
_cell.angle_alpha   90.00
_cell.angle_beta   90.00
_cell.angle_gamma   90.00
#
_symmetry.space_group_name_H-M   'P 1'
#
loop_
_entity.id
_entity.type
_entity.pdbx_description
1 polymer ?
#
loop_
_entity_poly.entity_id
_entity_poly.type
_entity_poly.pdbx_seq_one_letter_code
_entity_poly.pdbx_strand_id
1 'polypeptide(L)'
;MTKKDNTDIEYLVNLEVMTIKQAQVYVEEKTGMRSSMFYDCVRPLLSPKPIAQNFRTNRPAHLVVRKEDVDEEIAKMKLKILHN
;
A
#
# COMPACT_ATOMS: atom_id res chain seq x y z
N MET A 1 3.24 32.70 12.37
CA MET A 1 1.96 32.13 11.87
C MET A 1 2.20 30.67 11.58
N THR A 2 1.79 29.78 12.48
CA THR A 2 1.85 28.33 12.26
C THR A 2 0.83 27.99 11.17
N LYS A 3 1.31 27.45 10.04
CA LYS A 3 0.44 26.90 9.01
C LYS A 3 -0.45 25.86 9.70
N LYS A 4 -1.75 26.12 9.74
CA LYS A 4 -2.74 25.13 10.17
C LYS A 4 -2.61 24.00 9.14
N ASP A 5 -1.99 22.89 9.53
CA ASP A 5 -1.99 21.67 8.74
C ASP A 5 -3.46 21.25 8.59
N ASN A 6 -4.06 21.62 7.47
CA ASN A 6 -5.35 21.10 7.03
C ASN A 6 -5.12 19.67 6.52
N THR A 7 -4.63 18.79 7.38
CA THR A 7 -4.69 17.35 7.13
C THR A 7 -6.15 16.97 7.31
N ASP A 8 -6.91 17.17 6.24
CA ASP A 8 -8.33 16.85 6.19
C ASP A 8 -8.48 15.36 6.51
N ILE A 9 -9.23 15.05 7.56
CA ILE A 9 -9.46 13.67 7.98
C ILE A 9 -10.11 12.90 6.83
N GLU A 10 -10.93 13.58 6.02
CA GLU A 10 -11.54 13.00 4.83
C GLU A 10 -10.48 12.60 3.80
N TYR A 11 -9.47 13.44 3.55
CA TYR A 11 -8.33 13.09 2.71
C TYR A 11 -7.54 11.89 3.27
N LEU A 12 -7.32 11.83 4.58
CA LEU A 12 -6.63 10.71 5.23
C LEU A 12 -7.43 9.40 5.16
N VAL A 13 -8.75 9.46 5.29
CA VAL A 13 -9.66 8.32 5.14
C VAL A 13 -9.67 7.85 3.68
N ASN A 14 -9.66 8.79 2.72
CA ASN A 14 -9.66 8.51 1.29
C ASN A 14 -8.34 7.93 0.77
N LEU A 15 -7.22 8.05 1.51
CA LEU A 15 -5.92 7.54 1.07
C LEU A 15 -5.86 6.00 1.01
N GLU A 16 -6.88 5.27 1.49
CA GLU A 16 -6.99 3.79 1.46
C GLU A 16 -5.63 3.07 1.65
N VAL A 17 -4.88 3.48 2.67
CA VAL A 17 -3.55 2.91 2.93
C VAL A 17 -3.62 1.60 3.70
N MET A 18 -2.76 0.66 3.31
CA MET A 18 -2.63 -0.65 3.95
C MET A 18 -1.23 -0.79 4.52
N THR A 19 -1.13 -1.31 5.74
CA THR A 19 0.14 -1.85 6.23
C THR A 19 0.61 -3.01 5.36
N ILE A 20 1.89 -3.34 5.41
CA ILE A 20 2.45 -4.47 4.64
C ILE A 20 1.71 -5.79 4.89
N LYS A 21 1.31 -6.05 6.13
CA LYS A 21 0.54 -7.25 6.47
C LYS A 21 -0.86 -7.25 5.85
N GLN A 22 -1.53 -6.10 5.84
CA GLN A 22 -2.83 -5.94 5.20
C GLN A 22 -2.70 -6.08 3.67
N ALA A 23 -1.67 -5.49 3.06
CA ALA A 23 -1.40 -5.65 1.64
C ALA A 23 -1.12 -7.12 1.26
N GLN A 24 -0.44 -7.87 2.13
CA GLN A 24 -0.24 -9.32 1.94
C GLN A 24 -1.58 -10.07 1.87
N VAL A 25 -2.42 -9.91 2.90
CA VAL A 25 -3.74 -10.56 2.93
C VAL A 25 -4.59 -10.14 1.73
N TYR A 26 -4.56 -8.86 1.38
CA TYR A 26 -5.32 -8.32 0.23
C TYR A 26 -4.89 -8.95 -1.10
N VAL A 27 -3.58 -9.07 -1.36
CA VAL A 27 -3.07 -9.73 -2.57
C VAL A 27 -3.47 -11.20 -2.59
N GLU A 28 -3.35 -11.91 -1.47
CA GLU A 28 -3.73 -13.33 -1.36
C GLU A 28 -5.23 -13.52 -1.66
N GLU A 29 -6.11 -12.67 -1.11
CA GLU A 29 -7.56 -12.70 -1.37
C GLU A 29 -7.92 -12.38 -2.82
N LYS A 30 -7.27 -11.39 -3.45
CA LYS A 30 -7.58 -10.94 -4.81
C LYS A 30 -7.04 -11.84 -5.92
N THR A 31 -5.99 -12.60 -5.61
CA THR A 31 -5.31 -13.47 -6.58
C THR A 31 -5.59 -14.95 -6.35
N GLY A 32 -6.00 -15.34 -5.14
CA GLY A 32 -6.12 -16.75 -4.73
C GLY A 32 -4.77 -17.46 -4.59
N MET A 33 -3.65 -16.73 -4.70
CA MET A 33 -2.29 -17.26 -4.68
C MET A 33 -1.62 -16.94 -3.34
N ARG A 34 -0.87 -17.92 -2.79
CA ARG A 34 -0.17 -17.77 -1.49
C ARG A 34 1.14 -16.97 -1.62
N SER A 35 1.68 -16.56 -0.47
CA SER A 35 2.87 -15.74 -0.15
C SER A 35 3.96 -15.42 -1.19
N SER A 36 4.22 -16.26 -2.20
CA SER A 36 5.18 -15.93 -3.26
C SER A 36 4.76 -14.69 -4.05
N MET A 37 3.46 -14.54 -4.30
CA MET A 37 2.90 -13.44 -5.12
C MET A 37 2.85 -12.09 -4.40
N PHE A 38 2.87 -12.11 -3.07
CA PHE A 38 2.96 -10.90 -2.28
C PHE A 38 4.25 -10.12 -2.59
N TYR A 39 5.37 -10.81 -2.77
CA TYR A 39 6.64 -10.15 -3.10
C TYR A 39 6.57 -9.48 -4.48
N ASP A 40 5.95 -10.11 -5.46
CA ASP A 40 5.90 -9.55 -6.81
C ASP A 40 5.00 -8.31 -6.90
N CYS A 41 3.90 -8.28 -6.14
CA CYS A 41 2.95 -7.17 -6.17
C CYS A 41 3.31 -6.02 -5.20
N VAL A 42 3.91 -6.32 -4.04
CA VAL A 42 4.13 -5.32 -2.99
C VAL A 42 5.57 -4.82 -2.95
N ARG A 43 6.57 -5.66 -3.26
CA ARG A 43 8.00 -5.26 -3.21
C ARG A 43 8.34 -4.05 -4.11
N PRO A 44 7.79 -3.91 -5.34
CA PRO A 44 8.02 -2.72 -6.15
C PRO A 44 7.59 -1.43 -5.46
N LEU A 45 6.52 -1.50 -4.66
CA LEU A 45 5.93 -0.37 -3.94
C LEU A 45 6.73 0.02 -2.68
N LEU A 46 7.73 -0.76 -2.29
CA LEU A 46 8.57 -0.48 -1.11
C LEU A 46 9.80 0.38 -1.42
N SER A 47 9.94 0.87 -2.65
CA SER A 47 11.08 1.64 -3.11
C SER A 47 10.63 2.87 -3.91
N PRO A 48 10.62 4.09 -3.31
CA PRO A 48 11.16 4.43 -1.99
C PRO A 48 10.29 3.90 -0.85
N LYS A 49 10.89 3.63 0.32
CA LYS A 49 10.20 3.05 1.50
C LYS A 49 9.03 3.94 1.93
N PRO A 50 7.77 3.54 1.72
CA PRO A 50 6.63 4.36 2.08
C PRO A 50 6.33 4.14 3.57
N ILE A 51 6.78 5.07 4.41
CA ILE A 51 6.64 4.99 5.87
C ILE A 51 5.55 5.96 6.32
N ALA A 52 4.52 5.43 6.96
CA ALA A 52 3.51 6.24 7.63
C ALA A 52 4.13 6.98 8.82
N GLN A 53 3.72 8.23 9.00
CA GLN A 53 4.10 9.05 10.14
C GLN A 53 3.03 8.95 11.22
N ASN A 54 3.43 8.68 12.46
CA ASN A 54 2.54 8.78 13.60
C ASN A 54 2.36 10.26 13.96
N PHE A 55 1.17 10.80 13.72
CA PHE A 55 0.88 12.21 14.03
C PHE A 55 0.93 12.54 15.54
N ARG A 56 0.68 11.56 16.42
CA ARG A 56 0.73 11.77 17.88
C ARG A 56 2.16 11.89 18.39
N THR A 57 3.09 11.10 17.85
CA THR A 57 4.48 11.03 18.34
C THR A 57 5.48 11.71 17.41
N ASN A 58 5.04 12.16 16.24
CA ASN A 58 5.85 12.71 15.15
C ASN A 58 7.00 11.79 14.72
N ARG A 59 6.80 10.46 14.81
CA ARG A 59 7.81 9.43 14.50
C ARG A 59 7.34 8.52 13.34
N PRO A 60 8.27 7.93 12.60
CA PRO A 60 8.02 6.77 11.73
C PRO A 60 7.22 5.69 12.44
N ALA A 61 6.15 5.17 11.83
CA ALA A 61 5.29 4.14 12.40
C ALA A 61 5.46 2.79 11.68
N HIS A 62 4.83 2.65 10.51
CA HIS A 62 4.76 1.40 9.76
C HIS A 62 5.03 1.65 8.28
N LEU A 63 5.57 0.64 7.60
CA LEU A 63 5.56 0.61 6.14
C LEU A 63 4.11 0.44 5.67
N VAL A 64 3.67 1.33 4.78
CA VAL A 64 2.30 1.36 4.26
C VAL A 64 2.33 1.56 2.75
N VAL A 65 1.43 0.89 2.05
CA VAL A 65 1.23 1.06 0.60
C VAL A 65 -0.20 1.53 0.34
N ARG A 66 -0.43 2.28 -0.74
CA ARG A 66 -1.81 2.63 -1.12
C ARG A 66 -2.47 1.41 -1.75
N LYS A 67 -3.76 1.21 -1.48
CA LYS A 67 -4.52 0.12 -2.09
C LYS A 67 -4.58 0.22 -3.62
N GLU A 68 -4.74 1.43 -4.15
CA GLU A 68 -4.73 1.70 -5.60
C GLU A 68 -3.43 1.21 -6.26
N ASP A 69 -2.26 1.54 -5.69
CA ASP A 69 -0.96 1.08 -6.20
C ASP A 69 -0.86 -0.46 -6.20
N VAL A 70 -1.41 -1.11 -5.17
CA VAL A 70 -1.45 -2.58 -5.08
C VAL A 70 -2.39 -3.18 -6.14
N ASP A 71 -3.54 -2.57 -6.39
CA ASP A 71 -4.48 -2.97 -7.43
C ASP A 71 -3.84 -2.89 -8.84
N GLU A 72 -3.06 -1.83 -9.12
CA GLU A 72 -2.30 -1.70 -10.37
C GLU A 72 -1.28 -2.82 -10.55
N GLU A 73 -0.52 -3.17 -9.51
CA GLU A 73 0.47 -4.24 -9.59
C GLU A 73 -0.18 -5.62 -9.77
N ILE A 74 -1.32 -5.87 -9.11
CA ILE A 74 -2.12 -7.08 -9.35
C ILE A 74 -2.60 -7.13 -10.81
N ALA A 75 -3.05 -6.02 -11.37
CA ALA A 75 -3.50 -5.95 -12.76
C ALA A 75 -2.34 -6.23 -13.74
N LYS A 76 -1.18 -5.60 -13.56
CA LYS A 76 0.04 -5.86 -14.35
C LYS A 76 0.44 -7.33 -14.29
N MET A 77 0.33 -7.95 -13.12
CA MET A 77 0.60 -9.37 -12.95
C MET A 77 -0.39 -10.25 -13.72
N LYS A 78 -1.70 -9.99 -13.61
CA LYS A 78 -2.72 -10.75 -14.36
C LYS A 78 -2.50 -10.66 -15.87
N LEU A 79 -2.11 -9.48 -16.38
CA LEU A 79 -1.74 -9.30 -17.79
C LEU A 79 -0.52 -10.16 -18.17
N LYS A 80 0.52 -10.21 -17.34
CA LYS A 80 1.69 -11.07 -17.61
C LYS A 80 1.33 -12.55 -17.66
N ILE A 81 0.41 -13.03 -16.83
CA ILE A 81 -0.06 -14.42 -16.86
C ILE A 81 -0.84 -14.72 -18.13
N LEU A 82 -1.69 -13.80 -18.59
CA LEU A 82 -2.52 -14.00 -19.79
C LEU A 82 -1.73 -13.97 -21.09
N HIS A 83 -0.58 -13.30 -21.11
CA HIS A 83 0.28 -13.15 -22.29
C HIS A 83 1.44 -14.15 -22.34
N ASN A 84 1.59 -15.02 -21.33
CA ASN A 84 2.51 -16.15 -21.29
C ASN A 84 1.76 -17.47 -21.56
#